data_AF-A0AAW5QL46-F1
#
_entry.id   AF-A0AAW5QL46-F1
#
_cell.length_a   1.000
_cell.length_b   1.000
_cell.length_c   1.000
_cell.angle_alpha   90.00
_cell.angle_beta   90.00
_cell.angle_gamma   90.00
#
_symmetry.space_group_name_H-M   'P 1'
#
loop_
_entity.id
_entity.type
_entity.pdbx_description
1 polymer ?
#
loop_
_entity_poly.entity_id
_entity_poly.type
_entity_poly.pdbx_seq_one_letter_code
_entity_poly.pdbx_strand_id
1 'polypeptide(L)'
;MTVVFDPENYWNDMWFGLLIEGSALEVAAPNAPKKIGMYDGYVTVDFGRWHFPLCIGEHTASGPELGRIRRCSRAELYRRIGRDDTVTSWGLRMFNGRDEQMLTIMLPTPFLTNTQRLTEEPVWEHLEAWDRIRGISGAGTRSTRSHR
;
A
#
# COMPACT_ATOMS: atom_id res chain seq x y z
N MET A 1 -7.51 -2.24 13.48
CA MET A 1 -7.11 -1.67 12.18
C MET A 1 -7.49 -2.70 11.13
N THR A 2 -8.61 -2.50 10.45
CA THR A 2 -9.00 -3.35 9.31
C THR A 2 -7.94 -3.19 8.23
N VAL A 3 -7.58 -4.27 7.53
CA VAL A 3 -6.57 -4.25 6.45
C VAL A 3 -6.91 -3.08 5.52
N VAL A 4 -6.00 -2.11 5.43
CA VAL A 4 -6.22 -0.80 4.78
C VAL A 4 -6.18 -0.94 3.23
N PHE A 5 -6.18 -2.15 2.71
CA PHE A 5 -6.17 -2.49 1.29
C PHE A 5 -6.88 -3.82 1.05
N ASP A 6 -7.31 -4.07 -0.18
CA ASP A 6 -8.15 -5.23 -0.55
C ASP A 6 -7.38 -6.13 -1.55
N PRO A 7 -6.38 -6.90 -1.08
CA PRO A 7 -5.54 -7.72 -1.95
C PRO A 7 -6.28 -8.93 -2.52
N GLU A 8 -7.43 -9.32 -1.98
CA GLU A 8 -8.22 -10.42 -2.56
C GLU A 8 -8.82 -10.01 -3.92
N ASN A 9 -9.24 -8.74 -4.04
CA ASN A 9 -9.89 -8.24 -5.26
C ASN A 9 -8.92 -7.56 -6.24
N TYR A 10 -7.82 -6.98 -5.77
CA TYR A 10 -6.97 -6.11 -6.60
C TYR A 10 -5.47 -6.49 -6.65
N TRP A 11 -5.08 -7.68 -6.16
CA TRP A 11 -3.67 -8.10 -6.15
C TRP A 11 -2.98 -8.00 -7.52
N ASN A 12 -3.71 -8.28 -8.61
CA ASN A 12 -3.15 -8.38 -9.95
C ASN A 12 -2.86 -7.02 -10.60
N ASP A 13 -3.44 -5.96 -10.04
CA ASP A 13 -3.33 -4.60 -10.58
C ASP A 13 -2.53 -3.68 -9.63
N MET A 14 -2.19 -4.18 -8.44
CA MET A 14 -1.37 -3.48 -7.45
C MET A 14 0.09 -3.93 -7.51
N TRP A 15 0.97 -2.99 -7.16
CA TRP A 15 2.38 -3.27 -6.92
C TRP A 15 2.73 -2.93 -5.47
N PHE A 16 3.59 -3.74 -4.88
CA PHE A 16 3.96 -3.66 -3.47
C PHE A 16 5.43 -3.38 -3.35
N GLY A 17 5.81 -2.44 -2.48
CA GLY A 17 7.20 -2.01 -2.47
C GLY A 17 7.67 -1.20 -1.29
N LEU A 18 8.99 -1.17 -1.14
CA LEU A 18 9.69 -0.22 -0.27
C LEU A 18 10.27 0.84 -1.19
N LEU A 19 9.94 2.11 -0.94
CA LEU A 19 10.36 3.25 -1.77
C LEU A 19 11.17 4.23 -0.93
N ILE A 20 12.36 3.81 -0.49
CA ILE A 20 13.21 4.56 0.43
C ILE A 20 14.27 5.37 -0.31
N GLU A 21 14.90 6.33 0.38
CA GLU A 21 16.04 7.04 -0.20
C GLU A 21 17.20 6.07 -0.46
N GLY A 22 17.64 6.02 -1.71
CA GLY A 22 18.75 5.15 -2.15
C GLY A 22 18.34 3.77 -2.69
N SER A 23 17.08 3.34 -2.56
CA SER A 23 16.62 2.09 -3.18
C SER A 23 15.10 1.99 -3.27
N ALA A 24 14.62 1.41 -4.37
CA ALA A 24 13.23 1.03 -4.54
C ALA A 24 13.14 -0.46 -4.88
N LEU A 25 12.22 -1.16 -4.20
CA LEU A 25 11.77 -2.48 -4.57
C LEU A 25 10.29 -2.39 -4.92
N GLU A 26 9.92 -2.82 -6.13
CA GLU A 26 8.53 -2.90 -6.57
C GLU A 26 8.24 -4.32 -7.03
N VAL A 27 7.20 -4.94 -6.48
CA VAL A 27 6.85 -6.35 -6.73
C VAL A 27 5.40 -6.44 -7.18
N ALA A 28 5.18 -7.00 -8.37
CA ALA A 28 3.89 -7.49 -8.80
C ALA A 28 3.61 -8.86 -8.16
N ALA A 29 2.43 -9.04 -7.59
CA ALA A 29 2.07 -10.32 -7.00
C ALA A 29 1.96 -11.41 -8.10
N PRO A 30 2.53 -12.61 -7.90
CA PRO A 30 2.55 -13.65 -8.94
C PRO A 30 1.21 -14.37 -9.12
N ASN A 31 0.31 -14.24 -8.14
CA ASN A 31 -1.00 -14.88 -8.10
C ASN A 31 -1.88 -14.19 -7.03
N ALA A 32 -3.15 -14.59 -6.92
CA ALA A 32 -3.98 -14.23 -5.78
C ALA A 32 -3.34 -14.70 -4.45
N PRO A 33 -3.53 -13.98 -3.33
CA PRO A 33 -3.03 -14.43 -2.04
C PRO A 33 -3.49 -15.86 -1.73
N LYS A 34 -2.56 -16.72 -1.32
CA LYS A 34 -2.86 -18.08 -0.84
C LYS A 34 -3.38 -18.07 0.59
N LYS A 35 -2.92 -17.10 1.39
CA LYS A 35 -3.31 -16.93 2.78
C LYS A 35 -3.13 -15.48 3.21
N ILE A 36 -4.10 -15.00 3.99
CA ILE A 36 -3.98 -13.76 4.76
C ILE A 36 -4.22 -14.14 6.22
N GLY A 37 -3.30 -13.78 7.11
CA GLY A 37 -3.39 -14.16 8.52
C GLY A 37 -2.79 -13.11 9.45
N MET A 38 -3.24 -13.12 10.69
CA MET A 38 -2.76 -12.22 11.75
C MET A 38 -2.02 -13.03 12.82
N TYR A 39 -0.84 -12.58 13.23
CA TYR A 39 -0.12 -13.13 14.37
C TYR A 39 0.73 -12.04 15.06
N ASP A 40 0.58 -11.90 16.38
CA ASP A 40 1.32 -10.94 17.24
C ASP A 40 1.48 -9.53 16.61
N GLY A 41 0.36 -8.96 16.17
CA GLY A 41 0.28 -7.62 15.58
C GLY A 41 0.62 -7.54 14.10
N TYR A 42 1.19 -8.58 13.50
CA TYR A 42 1.53 -8.63 12.09
C TYR A 42 0.41 -9.28 11.26
N VAL A 43 -0.07 -8.55 10.24
CA VAL A 43 -0.77 -9.19 9.11
C VAL A 43 0.29 -9.74 8.15
N THR A 44 0.12 -10.97 7.71
CA THR A 44 0.95 -11.56 6.64
C THR A 44 0.06 -11.83 5.44
N VAL A 45 0.44 -11.26 4.29
CA VAL A 45 -0.14 -11.60 2.99
C VAL A 45 0.83 -12.54 2.29
N ASP A 46 0.40 -13.77 2.04
CA ASP A 46 1.24 -14.84 1.50
C ASP A 46 0.80 -15.23 0.10
N PHE A 47 1.71 -15.10 -0.87
CA PHE A 47 1.53 -15.51 -2.27
C PHE A 47 2.25 -16.83 -2.60
N GLY A 48 2.90 -17.48 -1.63
CA GLY A 48 3.70 -18.69 -1.78
C GLY A 48 5.19 -18.39 -1.64
N ARG A 49 5.90 -18.26 -2.77
CA ARG A 49 7.36 -17.97 -2.74
C ARG A 49 7.69 -16.56 -2.26
N TRP A 50 6.71 -15.67 -2.32
CA TRP A 50 6.83 -14.28 -1.89
C TRP A 50 5.69 -13.97 -0.94
N HIS A 51 6.00 -13.25 0.14
CA HIS A 51 5.04 -12.82 1.16
C HIS A 51 5.61 -11.61 1.88
N PHE A 52 4.76 -10.84 2.54
CA PHE A 52 5.19 -9.74 3.38
C PHE A 52 4.40 -9.68 4.70
N PRO A 53 5.09 -9.51 5.85
CA PRO A 53 4.46 -9.19 7.11
C PRO A 53 4.39 -7.67 7.35
N LEU A 54 3.27 -7.15 7.86
CA LEU A 54 3.08 -5.75 8.24
C LEU A 54 2.51 -5.65 9.65
N CYS A 55 3.21 -4.94 10.54
CA CYS A 55 2.73 -4.72 11.89
C CYS A 55 1.62 -3.66 11.88
N ILE A 56 0.35 -4.08 11.95
CA ILE A 56 -0.81 -3.18 11.97
C ILE A 56 -1.60 -3.26 13.29
N GLY A 57 -1.28 -4.24 14.12
CA GLY A 57 -1.84 -4.47 15.45
C GLY A 57 -0.83 -4.28 16.57
N GLU A 58 -1.23 -4.60 17.79
CA GLU A 58 -0.33 -4.63 18.94
C GLU A 58 0.63 -5.81 18.84
N HIS A 59 1.92 -5.54 19.03
CA HIS A 59 3.00 -6.52 18.99
C HIS A 59 3.66 -6.60 20.36
N THR A 60 3.63 -7.78 20.97
CA THR A 60 3.99 -7.97 22.38
C THR A 60 5.34 -8.65 22.56
N ALA A 61 5.78 -9.47 21.59
CA ALA A 61 6.99 -10.28 21.76
C ALA A 61 8.29 -9.46 21.93
N SER A 62 8.34 -8.21 21.46
CA SER A 62 9.51 -7.33 21.64
C SER A 62 9.35 -6.29 22.77
N GLY A 63 8.34 -6.44 23.62
CA GLY A 63 8.05 -5.50 24.70
C GLY A 63 7.39 -4.20 24.21
N PRO A 64 6.89 -3.37 25.15
CA PRO A 64 5.99 -2.28 24.81
C PRO A 64 6.65 -1.16 23.98
N GLU A 65 7.93 -0.87 24.21
CA GLU A 65 8.63 0.19 23.47
C GLU A 65 8.83 -0.17 22.00
N LEU A 66 9.46 -1.33 21.73
CA LEU A 66 9.69 -1.80 20.37
C LEU A 66 8.39 -2.18 19.66
N GLY A 67 7.39 -2.69 20.40
CA GLY A 67 6.05 -2.94 19.87
C GLY A 67 5.40 -1.67 19.31
N ARG A 68 5.50 -0.54 20.03
CA ARG A 68 5.01 0.76 19.54
C ARG A 68 5.76 1.24 18.29
N ILE A 69 7.07 1.04 18.25
CA ILE A 69 7.90 1.42 17.09
C ILE A 69 7.51 0.60 15.86
N ARG A 70 7.36 -0.71 15.99
CA ARG A 70 7.04 -1.62 14.88
C ARG A 70 5.67 -1.34 14.27
N ARG A 71 4.70 -1.03 15.11
CA ARG A 71 3.30 -0.85 14.72
C ARG A 71 3.14 0.33 13.76
N CYS A 72 2.35 0.12 12.71
CA CYS A 72 1.88 1.16 11.81
C CYS A 72 1.14 2.24 12.63
N SER A 73 1.69 3.44 12.63
CA SER A 73 1.16 4.61 13.34
C SER A 73 0.33 5.50 12.42
N ARG A 74 0.63 5.48 11.11
CA ARG A 74 0.03 6.36 10.11
C ARG A 74 -0.05 5.65 8.77
N ALA A 75 -1.18 5.81 8.08
CA ALA A 75 -1.39 5.37 6.72
C ALA A 75 -1.97 6.54 5.90
N GLU A 76 -1.49 6.69 4.67
CA GLU A 76 -1.86 7.80 3.79
C GLU A 76 -2.20 7.32 2.40
N LEU A 77 -3.41 7.68 1.97
CA LEU A 77 -3.76 7.67 0.56
C LEU A 77 -3.22 8.93 -0.09
N TYR A 78 -2.37 8.76 -1.10
CA TYR A 78 -1.72 9.86 -1.79
C TYR A 78 -1.96 9.80 -3.29
N ARG A 79 -1.89 10.99 -3.89
CA ARG A 79 -1.78 11.18 -5.33
C ARG A 79 -0.49 11.93 -5.62
N ARG A 80 0.21 11.52 -6.67
CA ARG A 80 1.35 12.28 -7.19
C ARG A 80 0.87 13.25 -8.25
N ILE A 81 1.18 14.52 -8.04
CA ILE A 81 0.86 15.58 -9.00
C ILE A 81 2.10 15.86 -9.85
N GLY A 82 1.91 15.85 -11.17
CA GLY A 82 2.90 16.19 -12.18
C GLY A 82 3.22 17.69 -12.22
N ARG A 83 4.09 18.09 -13.15
CA ARG A 83 4.52 19.50 -13.28
C ARG A 83 3.43 20.40 -13.89
N ASP A 84 2.50 19.80 -14.60
CA ASP A 84 1.37 20.39 -15.30
C ASP A 84 0.06 20.25 -14.51
N ASP A 85 0.16 20.06 -13.18
CA ASP A 85 -0.96 19.80 -12.27
C ASP A 85 -1.78 18.54 -12.57
N THR A 86 -1.31 17.67 -13.46
CA THR A 86 -1.95 16.38 -13.74
C THR A 86 -1.69 15.37 -12.62
N VAL A 87 -2.68 14.53 -12.29
CA VAL A 87 -2.44 13.39 -11.40
C VAL A 87 -1.75 12.30 -12.21
N THR A 88 -0.62 11.80 -11.74
CA THR A 88 0.19 10.80 -12.46
C THR A 88 0.25 9.45 -11.76
N SER A 89 -0.03 9.40 -10.45
CA SER A 89 -0.10 8.14 -9.72
C SER A 89 -0.97 8.21 -8.48
N TRP A 90 -1.41 7.05 -8.03
CA TRP A 90 -2.21 6.82 -6.83
C TRP A 90 -1.51 5.76 -5.98
N GLY A 91 -1.57 5.91 -4.66
CA GLY A 91 -0.96 4.94 -3.78
C GLY A 91 -1.43 5.04 -2.34
N LEU A 92 -1.08 4.00 -1.59
CA LEU A 92 -1.18 3.94 -0.14
C LEU A 92 0.23 3.78 0.42
N ARG A 93 0.64 4.62 1.36
CA ARG A 93 1.90 4.48 2.08
C ARG A 93 1.66 4.41 3.57
N MET A 94 2.45 3.59 4.26
CA MET A 94 2.35 3.36 5.69
C MET A 94 3.64 3.75 6.39
N PHE A 95 3.51 4.18 7.64
CA PHE A 95 4.63 4.62 8.48
C PHE A 95 4.51 4.01 9.87
N ASN A 96 5.65 3.65 10.45
CA ASN A 96 5.72 3.02 11.76
C ASN A 96 5.72 4.06 12.90
N GLY A 97 5.93 3.64 14.15
CA GLY A 97 5.97 4.54 15.31
C GLY A 97 7.11 5.56 15.33
N ARG A 98 8.06 5.47 14.41
CA ARG A 98 9.20 6.41 14.22
C ARG A 98 9.09 7.27 12.97
N ASP A 99 7.93 7.22 12.30
CA ASP A 99 7.73 7.88 11.01
C ASP A 99 8.60 7.31 9.87
N GLU A 100 9.17 6.11 10.07
CA GLU A 100 9.90 5.40 9.02
C GLU A 100 8.89 4.77 8.05
N GLN A 101 9.16 4.88 6.75
CA GLN A 101 8.31 4.28 5.74
C GLN A 101 8.31 2.76 5.86
N MET A 102 7.12 2.19 5.90
CA MET A 102 6.87 0.75 5.81
C MET A 102 6.63 0.39 4.34
N LEU A 103 5.57 -0.37 4.06
CA LEU A 103 5.18 -0.73 2.71
C LEU A 103 4.44 0.43 2.02
N THR A 104 4.73 0.58 0.74
CA THR A 104 3.94 1.34 -0.23
C THR A 104 3.19 0.35 -1.13
N ILE A 105 1.91 0.62 -1.33
CA ILE A 105 1.07 -0.07 -2.31
C ILE A 105 0.79 0.94 -3.41
N MET A 106 1.34 0.68 -4.58
CA MET A 106 1.06 1.44 -5.79
C MET A 106 -0.24 0.91 -6.37
N LEU A 107 -1.21 1.82 -6.51
CA LEU A 107 -2.53 1.48 -6.98
C LEU A 107 -2.61 1.57 -8.51
N PRO A 108 -3.59 0.90 -9.13
CA PRO A 108 -3.83 1.03 -10.55
C PRO A 108 -3.99 2.50 -10.94
N THR A 109 -3.48 2.86 -12.12
CA THR A 109 -3.58 4.22 -12.66
C THR A 109 -4.28 4.16 -14.00
N PRO A 110 -5.05 5.18 -14.42
CA PRO A 110 -5.70 5.17 -15.73
C PRO A 110 -4.72 5.07 -16.91
N PHE A 111 -3.45 5.43 -16.69
CA PHE A 111 -2.46 5.60 -17.75
C PHE A 111 -1.54 4.39 -17.92
N LEU A 112 -1.63 3.40 -17.03
CA LEU A 112 -0.74 2.24 -17.03
C LEU A 112 -1.54 0.94 -16.99
N THR A 113 -1.08 -0.05 -17.77
CA THR A 113 -1.46 -1.45 -17.60
C THR A 113 -0.90 -2.00 -16.29
N ASN A 114 -1.40 -3.15 -15.84
CA ASN A 114 -0.89 -3.84 -14.65
C ASN A 114 0.58 -4.30 -14.78
N THR A 115 1.15 -4.28 -15.98
CA THR A 115 2.57 -4.54 -16.26
C THR A 115 3.40 -3.26 -16.48
N GLN A 116 2.87 -2.11 -16.04
CA GLN A 116 3.51 -0.79 -16.13
C GLN A 116 3.81 -0.32 -17.58
N ARG A 117 2.99 -0.73 -18.55
CA ARG A 117 3.02 -0.16 -19.91
C ARG A 117 2.01 0.98 -20.03
N LEU A 118 2.30 1.99 -20.85
CA LEU A 118 1.33 3.03 -21.14
C LEU A 118 0.09 2.45 -21.83
N THR A 119 -1.09 2.91 -21.45
CA THR A 119 -2.31 2.66 -22.20
C THR A 119 -2.42 3.62 -23.39
N GLU A 120 -3.14 3.23 -24.44
CA GLU A 120 -3.39 4.12 -25.59
C GLU A 120 -4.34 5.27 -25.20
N GLU A 121 -5.39 4.94 -24.43
CA GLU A 121 -6.33 5.89 -23.83
C GLU A 121 -6.41 5.66 -22.31
N PRO A 122 -6.74 6.68 -21.50
CA PRO A 122 -6.92 6.51 -20.06
C PRO A 122 -8.07 5.55 -19.71
N VAL A 123 -7.80 4.56 -18.86
CA VAL A 123 -8.79 3.59 -18.34
C VAL A 123 -9.23 3.99 -16.93
N TRP A 124 -10.28 4.80 -16.83
CA TRP A 124 -10.69 5.42 -15.57
C TRP A 124 -11.24 4.43 -14.53
N GLU A 125 -11.72 3.27 -14.97
CA GLU A 125 -12.19 2.15 -14.15
C GLU A 125 -11.08 1.63 -13.22
N HIS A 126 -9.81 1.84 -13.56
CA HIS A 126 -8.68 1.52 -12.66
C HIS A 126 -8.78 2.25 -11.31
N LEU A 127 -9.51 3.38 -11.22
CA LEU A 127 -9.69 4.13 -9.98
C LEU A 127 -10.69 3.50 -9.00
N GLU A 128 -11.41 2.44 -9.39
CA GLU A 128 -12.29 1.70 -8.48
C GLU A 128 -11.55 1.18 -7.24
N ALA A 129 -10.31 0.70 -7.41
CA ALA A 129 -9.46 0.26 -6.31
C ALA A 129 -9.17 1.39 -5.31
N TRP A 130 -8.89 2.59 -5.83
CA TRP A 130 -8.68 3.78 -5.01
C TRP A 130 -9.94 4.15 -4.22
N ASP A 131 -11.09 4.16 -4.89
CA ASP A 131 -12.36 4.53 -4.27
C ASP A 131 -12.81 3.53 -3.20
N ARG A 132 -12.62 2.23 -3.47
CA ARG A 132 -12.84 1.15 -2.50
C ARG A 132 -12.02 1.38 -1.23
N ILE A 133 -10.71 1.57 -1.36
CA ILE A 133 -9.80 1.74 -0.22
C ILE A 133 -10.13 3.02 0.56
N ARG A 134 -10.42 4.11 -0.16
CA ARG A 134 -10.85 5.38 0.45
C ARG A 134 -12.14 5.21 1.24
N GLY A 135 -13.10 4.43 0.74
CA GLY A 135 -14.35 4.10 1.42
C GLY A 135 -14.14 3.30 2.72
N ILE A 136 -13.17 2.37 2.75
CA ILE A 136 -12.80 1.63 3.96
C ILE A 136 -12.14 2.54 5.00
N SER A 137 -11.40 3.55 4.55
CA SER A 137 -10.47 4.32 5.37
C SER A 137 -11.05 5.59 6.01
N GLY A 138 -12.37 5.81 5.89
CA GLY A 138 -13.10 6.99 6.37
C GLY A 138 -13.06 7.26 7.89
N ALA A 139 -12.35 6.44 8.68
CA ALA A 139 -12.19 6.60 10.13
C ALA A 139 -10.81 7.10 10.59
N GLY A 140 -9.84 7.39 9.71
CA GLY A 140 -8.53 7.90 10.17
C GLY A 140 -7.42 8.19 9.16
N THR A 141 -7.68 8.12 7.85
CA THR A 141 -6.65 8.43 6.84
C THR A 141 -6.67 9.91 6.45
N ARG A 142 -5.51 10.58 6.56
CA ARG A 142 -5.31 11.91 5.96
C ARG A 142 -4.99 11.72 4.49
N SER A 143 -5.78 12.33 3.61
CA SER A 143 -5.42 12.46 2.19
C SER A 143 -4.35 13.53 2.08
N THR A 144 -3.17 13.15 1.59
CA THR A 144 -2.03 14.07 1.42
C THR A 144 -1.66 14.21 -0.05
N ARG A 145 -1.33 15.44 -0.48
CA ARG A 145 -0.66 15.67 -1.77
C ARG A 145 0.82 15.37 -1.59
N SER A 146 1.38 14.49 -2.41
CA SER A 146 2.83 14.31 -2.47
C SER A 146 3.36 15.12 -3.66
N HIS A 147 4.06 16.21 -3.36
CA HIS A 147 4.95 16.84 -4.33
C HIS A 147 6.28 16.06 -4.32
N ARG A 148 6.96 16.05 -5.48
CA ARG A 148 8.23 15.33 -5.64
C ARG A 148 9.26 15.71 -4.60
#